data_AF-A0AAC9WIM2-F1
#
_entry.id   AF-A0AAC9WIM2-F1
#
_cell.length_a   1.000
_cell.length_b   1.000
_cell.length_c   1.000
_cell.angle_alpha   90.00
_cell.angle_beta   90.00
_cell.angle_gamma   90.00
#
_symmetry.space_group_name_H-M   'P 1'
#
loop_
_entity.id
_entity.type
_entity.pdbx_description
1 polymer ?
#
loop_
_entity_poly.entity_id
_entity_poly.type
_entity_poly.pdbx_seq_one_letter_code
_entity_poly.pdbx_strand_id
1 'polypeptide(L)'
;MNYTVKIDTEIKITSLSDLPKLKEMMERAKMKINKSKLARDLGKDRRTIDKYLKGYTPSSSRKRTSKVDEYYNVIQLLLSEESSQTFYYVDCKIKLDN
;
A
#
# COMPACT_ATOMS: atom_id res chain seq x y z
N MET A 1 15.96 18.14 -41.01
CA MET A 1 14.81 17.64 -41.78
C MET A 1 13.66 17.42 -40.81
N ASN A 2 12.51 18.04 -41.07
CA ASN A 2 11.37 17.95 -40.18
C ASN A 2 10.36 16.99 -40.80
N TYR A 3 10.15 15.85 -40.14
CA TYR A 3 9.19 14.85 -40.57
C TYR A 3 7.95 14.96 -39.69
N THR A 4 6.80 15.20 -40.30
CA THR A 4 5.50 15.22 -39.63
C THR A 4 4.82 13.87 -39.83
N VAL A 5 4.80 13.07 -38.78
CA VAL A 5 4.10 11.78 -38.76
C VAL A 5 2.76 11.99 -38.05
N LYS A 6 1.65 11.73 -38.76
CA LYS A 6 0.32 11.65 -38.15
C LYS A 6 0.10 10.23 -37.67
N ILE A 7 0.07 10.04 -36.35
CA ILE A 7 -0.10 8.72 -35.72
C ILE A 7 -1.46 8.73 -35.03
N ASP A 8 -2.42 7.98 -35.56
CA ASP A 8 -3.68 7.70 -34.88
C ASP A 8 -3.42 6.61 -33.85
N THR A 9 -3.38 7.01 -32.56
CA THR A 9 -3.07 6.10 -31.44
C THR A 9 -4.30 5.91 -30.57
N GLU A 10 -4.78 4.67 -30.50
CA GLU A 10 -5.84 4.27 -29.57
C GLU A 10 -5.22 3.72 -28.28
N ILE A 11 -5.60 4.29 -27.14
CA ILE A 11 -5.12 3.86 -25.82
C ILE A 11 -6.33 3.35 -25.03
N LYS A 12 -6.34 2.05 -24.74
CA LYS A 12 -7.34 1.44 -23.88
C LYS A 12 -6.88 1.49 -22.42
N ILE A 13 -7.65 2.17 -21.58
CA ILE A 13 -7.42 2.23 -20.13
C ILE A 13 -8.46 1.34 -19.48
N THR A 14 -8.01 0.31 -18.77
CA THR A 14 -8.91 -0.64 -18.08
C THR A 14 -8.80 -0.55 -16.57
N SER A 15 -7.66 -0.12 -16.06
CA SER A 15 -7.34 -0.14 -14.63
C SER A 15 -6.75 1.18 -14.12
N LEU A 16 -6.78 1.37 -12.80
CA LEU A 16 -6.16 2.53 -12.15
C LEU A 16 -4.62 2.49 -12.20
N SER A 17 -4.04 1.30 -12.30
CA SER A 17 -2.60 1.08 -12.46
C SER A 17 -2.04 1.60 -13.79
N ASP A 18 -2.90 1.82 -14.79
CA ASP A 18 -2.48 2.32 -16.11
C ASP A 18 -2.31 3.85 -16.13
N LEU A 19 -2.89 4.56 -15.15
CA LEU A 19 -2.91 6.02 -15.09
C LEU A 19 -1.52 6.68 -14.99
N PRO A 20 -0.54 6.16 -14.22
CA PRO A 20 0.81 6.70 -14.21
C PRO A 20 1.45 6.72 -15.60
N LYS A 21 1.31 5.60 -16.35
CA LYS A 21 1.86 5.47 -17.70
C LYS A 21 1.15 6.40 -18.69
N LEU A 22 -0.16 6.53 -18.57
CA LEU A 22 -0.95 7.50 -19.34
C LEU A 22 -0.43 8.92 -19.11
N LYS A 23 -0.12 9.28 -17.86
CA LYS A 23 0.41 10.61 -17.55
C LYS A 23 1.72 10.87 -18.27
N GLU A 24 2.66 9.94 -18.22
CA GLU A 24 3.94 10.07 -18.91
C GLU A 24 3.77 10.23 -20.42
N MET A 25 2.87 9.45 -21.04
CA MET A 25 2.60 9.56 -22.48
C MET A 25 2.02 10.95 -22.84
N MET A 26 1.08 11.43 -22.03
CA MET A 26 0.42 12.72 -22.25
C MET A 26 1.37 13.90 -22.02
N GLU A 27 2.28 13.80 -21.05
CA GLU A 27 3.32 14.81 -20.80
C GLU A 27 4.31 14.90 -21.97
N ARG A 28 4.76 13.75 -22.50
CA ARG A 28 5.61 13.72 -23.71
C ARG A 28 4.90 14.32 -24.92
N ALA A 29 3.60 14.06 -25.04
CA ALA A 29 2.76 14.63 -26.09
C ALA A 29 2.29 16.08 -25.83
N LYS A 30 2.67 16.68 -24.69
CA LYS A 30 2.25 18.03 -24.25
C LYS A 30 0.71 18.21 -24.21
N MET A 31 -0.03 17.16 -23.92
CA MET A 31 -1.49 17.14 -23.87
C MET A 31 -2.04 17.17 -22.44
N LYS A 32 -3.19 17.82 -22.25
CA LYS A 32 -3.87 17.90 -20.94
C LYS A 32 -4.85 16.75 -20.74
N ILE A 33 -4.73 16.06 -19.62
CA ILE A 33 -5.61 14.93 -19.26
C ILE A 33 -6.95 15.43 -18.72
N ASN A 34 -8.06 14.93 -19.27
CA ASN A 34 -9.39 15.18 -18.74
C ASN A 34 -9.74 14.22 -17.60
N LYS A 35 -9.44 14.65 -16.37
CA LYS A 35 -9.64 13.85 -15.14
C LYS A 35 -11.11 13.50 -14.88
N SER A 36 -12.06 14.38 -15.22
CA SER A 36 -13.49 14.16 -14.96
C SER A 36 -14.10 13.13 -15.92
N LYS A 37 -13.60 13.04 -17.16
CA LYS A 37 -13.99 11.98 -18.08
C LYS A 37 -13.47 10.62 -17.58
N LEU A 38 -12.19 10.53 -17.25
CA LEU A 38 -11.58 9.31 -16.69
C LEU A 38 -12.29 8.81 -15.42
N ALA A 39 -12.68 9.73 -14.54
CA ALA A 39 -13.41 9.40 -13.32
C ALA A 39 -14.76 8.72 -13.61
N ARG A 40 -15.51 9.24 -14.59
CA ARG A 40 -16.80 8.67 -15.02
C ARG A 40 -16.62 7.31 -15.69
N ASP A 41 -15.65 7.20 -16.61
CA ASP A 41 -15.40 5.97 -17.37
C ASP A 41 -14.92 4.83 -16.46
N LEU A 42 -14.11 5.14 -15.44
CA LEU A 42 -13.61 4.14 -14.47
C LEU A 42 -14.54 3.95 -13.26
N GLY A 43 -15.60 4.74 -13.14
CA GLY A 43 -16.50 4.72 -11.97
C GLY A 43 -15.80 5.02 -10.64
N LYS A 44 -14.78 5.90 -10.65
CA LYS A 44 -13.99 6.27 -9.45
C LYS A 44 -14.07 7.77 -9.20
N ASP A 45 -13.86 8.15 -7.95
CA ASP A 45 -13.81 9.58 -7.60
C ASP A 45 -12.63 10.29 -8.29
N ARG A 46 -12.83 11.57 -8.63
CA ARG A 46 -11.82 12.41 -9.29
C ARG A 46 -10.53 12.49 -8.47
N ARG A 47 -10.61 12.49 -7.13
CA ARG A 47 -9.43 12.53 -6.25
C ARG A 47 -8.61 11.25 -6.35
N THR A 48 -9.29 10.10 -6.51
CA THR A 48 -8.62 8.81 -6.74
C THR A 48 -7.88 8.84 -8.07
N ILE A 49 -8.49 9.34 -9.15
CA ILE A 49 -7.80 9.49 -10.43
C ILE A 49 -6.55 10.39 -10.29
N ASP A 50 -6.66 11.53 -9.61
CA ASP A 50 -5.52 12.42 -9.39
C ASP A 50 -4.40 11.77 -8.56
N LYS A 51 -4.76 10.99 -7.54
CA LYS A 51 -3.84 10.22 -6.70
C LYS A 51 -3.06 9.18 -7.50
N TYR A 52 -3.75 8.40 -8.34
CA TYR A 52 -3.10 7.38 -9.18
C TYR A 52 -2.29 7.99 -10.32
N LEU A 53 -2.71 9.11 -10.92
CA LEU A 53 -1.90 9.86 -11.88
C LEU A 53 -0.56 10.33 -11.28
N LYS A 54 -0.48 10.56 -9.97
CA LYS A 54 0.77 10.93 -9.27
C LYS A 54 1.68 9.74 -8.95
N GLY A 55 1.33 8.52 -9.38
CA GLY A 55 2.13 7.32 -9.12
C GLY A 55 1.83 6.64 -7.79
N TYR A 56 0.64 6.85 -7.23
CA TYR A 56 0.23 6.13 -6.02
C TYR A 56 0.08 4.64 -6.27
N THR A 57 0.70 3.84 -5.42
CA THR A 57 0.50 2.39 -5.33
C THR A 57 -0.22 2.05 -4.02
N PRO A 58 -1.33 1.31 -4.05
CA PRO A 58 -2.00 0.86 -2.83
C PRO A 58 -1.09 -0.11 -2.07
N SER A 59 -0.95 0.09 -0.76
CA SER A 59 -0.27 -0.87 0.10
C SER A 59 -1.26 -1.98 0.49
N SER A 60 -0.81 -3.24 0.40
CA SER A 60 -1.61 -4.39 0.82
C SER A 60 -1.86 -4.37 2.34
N SER A 61 -0.85 -4.00 3.11
CA SER A 61 -0.92 -3.89 4.56
C SER A 61 -0.88 -2.44 5.02
N ARG A 62 -1.50 -2.19 6.17
CA ARG A 62 -1.35 -0.93 6.90
C ARG A 62 -0.08 -1.01 7.74
N LYS A 63 0.82 -0.05 7.58
CA LYS A 63 1.93 0.15 8.53
C LYS A 63 1.33 0.70 9.84
N ARG A 64 1.16 -0.16 10.84
CA ARG A 64 0.71 0.21 12.18
C ARG A 64 1.78 -0.27 13.15
N THR A 65 2.30 0.64 13.95
CA THR A 65 3.15 0.29 15.08
C THR A 65 2.28 -0.15 16.25
N SER A 66 2.66 -1.24 16.88
CA SER A 66 2.10 -1.70 18.15
C SER A 66 2.93 -1.14 19.30
N LYS A 67 2.37 -1.13 20.53
CA LYS A 67 3.13 -0.78 21.73
C LYS A 67 4.23 -1.81 22.05
N VAL A 68 4.09 -3.04 21.54
CA VAL A 68 5.03 -4.13 21.76
C VAL A 68 6.24 -4.00 20.84
N ASP A 69 6.13 -3.24 19.75
CA ASP A 69 7.18 -3.15 18.74
C ASP A 69 8.50 -2.61 19.30
N GLU A 70 8.41 -1.70 20.28
CA GLU A 70 9.54 -1.11 20.99
C GLU A 70 10.35 -2.14 21.80
N TYR A 71 9.70 -3.24 22.22
CA TYR A 71 10.27 -4.24 23.11
C TYR A 71 10.69 -5.52 22.39
N TYR A 72 10.60 -5.60 21.06
CA TYR A 72 10.97 -6.84 20.33
C TYR A 72 12.39 -7.31 20.64
N ASN A 73 13.36 -6.39 20.72
CA ASN A 73 14.74 -6.73 21.06
C ASN A 73 14.86 -7.28 22.49
N VAL A 74 14.12 -6.70 23.44
CA VAL A 74 14.10 -7.14 24.84
C VAL A 74 13.45 -8.51 24.95
N ILE A 75 12.31 -8.71 24.28
CA ILE A 75 11.61 -10.00 24.23
C ILE A 75 12.52 -11.06 23.62
N GLN A 76 13.21 -10.75 22.52
CA GLN A 76 14.15 -11.67 21.88
C GLN A 76 15.33 -12.03 22.78
N LEU A 77 15.89 -11.06 23.50
CA LEU A 77 16.96 -11.29 24.45
C LEU A 77 16.50 -12.18 25.61
N LEU A 78 15.31 -11.91 26.17
CA LEU A 78 14.75 -12.67 27.29
C LEU A 78 14.33 -14.08 26.90
N LEU A 79 13.96 -14.32 25.64
CA LEU A 79 13.58 -15.63 25.11
C LEU A 79 14.75 -16.36 24.42
N SER A 80 15.97 -15.84 24.53
CA SER A 80 17.17 -16.50 24.00
C SER A 80 17.48 -17.77 24.79
N GLU A 81 18.09 -18.76 24.12
CA GLU A 81 18.57 -19.99 24.75
C GLU A 81 19.62 -19.72 25.84
N GLU A 82 20.31 -18.58 25.77
CA GLU A 82 21.31 -18.15 26.74
C GLU A 82 20.69 -17.70 28.08
N SER A 83 19.41 -17.34 28.10
CA SER A 83 18.71 -16.90 29.32
C SER A 83 17.85 -18.02 29.89
N SER A 84 18.34 -18.70 30.94
CA SER A 84 17.57 -19.72 31.66
C SER A 84 16.43 -19.09 32.47
N GLN A 85 15.22 -19.11 31.91
CA GLN A 85 14.02 -18.65 32.61
C GLN A 85 13.48 -19.76 33.53
N THR A 86 13.52 -19.52 34.84
CA THR A 86 12.95 -20.46 35.83
C THR A 86 11.58 -19.94 36.26
N PHE A 87 10.51 -20.67 35.94
CA PHE A 87 9.15 -20.33 36.33
C PHE A 87 8.73 -21.17 37.53
N TYR A 88 8.38 -20.50 38.63
CA TYR A 88 7.79 -21.15 39.79
C TYR A 88 6.27 -21.17 39.62
N TYR A 89 5.71 -22.37 39.54
CA TYR A 89 4.26 -22.53 39.60
C TYR A 89 3.79 -22.34 41.05
N VAL A 90 2.80 -21.47 41.23
CA VAL A 90 2.08 -21.38 42.50
C VAL A 90 0.94 -22.38 42.42
N ASP A 91 1.04 -23.46 43.20
CA ASP A 91 -0.06 -24.42 43.34
C ASP A 91 -1.27 -23.71 43.95
N CYS A 92 -2.25 -23.39 43.10
CA CYS A 92 -3.54 -22.91 43.55
C CYS A 92 -4.32 -24.12 44.06
N LYS A 93 -4.27 -24.39 45.36
CA LYS A 93 -5.18 -25.35 46.00
C LYS A 93 -6.60 -24.76 45.94
N ILE A 94 -7.30 -25.01 44.84
CA ILE A 94 -8.74 -24.81 44.75
C ILE A 94 -9.34 -25.79 45.75
N LYS A 95 -9.86 -25.28 46.88
CA LYS A 95 -10.64 -26.10 47.80
C LYS A 95 -11.94 -26.45 47.08
N LEU A 96 -12.14 -27.73 46.79
CA LEU A 96 -13.46 -28.27 46.48
C LEU A 96 -14.21 -28.34 47.81
N ASP A 97 -15.11 -27.39 48.02
CA ASP A 97 -16.07 -27.47 49.11
C ASP A 97 -17.02 -28.63 48.78
N ASN A 98 -17.02 -29.65 49.66
CA ASN A 98 -17.95 -30.79 49.64
C ASN A 98 -19.32 -30.36 50.19
#